data_AF-A0A2V8IXW7-F1
#
_entry.id   AF-A0A2V8IXW7-F1
#
_cell.length_a   1.000
_cell.length_b   1.000
_cell.length_c   1.000
_cell.angle_alpha   90.00
_cell.angle_beta   90.00
_cell.angle_gamma   90.00
#
_symmetry.space_group_name_H-M   'P 1'
#
loop_
_entity.id
_entity.type
_entity.pdbx_description
1 polymer ?
#
loop_
_entity_poly.entity_id
_entity_poly.type
_entity_poly.pdbx_seq_one_letter_code
_entity_poly.pdbx_strand_id
1 'polypeptide(L)'
;MIDHSTIIEDRRSDATTGTESILAGVLADVLRVDRVSVDSHFFDELGADSLVMAHFCARVRKRGDLPSVSMKDVYGHPTIRSLAAALAKRAPASARPAAAATLELPTPTSAREYVLCGALQALFYLGYSYLGVLAAIEGYEWIVAGSEGVESYLRAVLFSALAFLVVCAVPIAAKWLLIGRWKPQQIRLWSLGYVRFWIIKTLIRSNPGVYLLVGSPLYTLYLRALGAKIGPGVVILSRRLPVCTDLLTIGEGTVIRREALFLCYRARAGRIEMGPVTLGRDVYVGEASVLDIDTSIGDGAQLGHSSALLSGQSVPAGER
;
A
#
# COMPACT_ATOMS: atom_id res chain seq x y z
N MET A 1 -69.83 18.74 4.19
CA MET A 1 -69.55 18.58 2.76
C MET A 1 -68.43 19.57 2.46
N ILE A 2 -67.15 19.21 2.72
CA ILE A 2 -66.13 18.71 1.75
C ILE A 2 -66.03 19.64 0.54
N ASP A 3 -64.89 20.13 0.01
CA ASP A 3 -63.44 20.25 0.28
C ASP A 3 -62.85 20.91 -1.00
N HIS A 4 -61.57 21.32 -0.94
CA HIS A 4 -60.57 21.59 -1.97
C HIS A 4 -60.15 23.06 -2.12
N SER A 5 -59.05 23.50 -1.49
CA SER A 5 -57.62 23.17 -1.68
C SER A 5 -56.96 24.05 -2.74
N THR A 6 -55.92 24.79 -2.35
CA THR A 6 -54.61 24.84 -3.04
C THR A 6 -53.59 25.44 -2.05
N ILE A 7 -52.93 24.56 -1.29
CA ILE A 7 -51.67 24.82 -0.60
C ILE A 7 -50.59 24.14 -1.44
N ILE A 8 -49.89 24.92 -2.25
CA ILE A 8 -48.62 24.61 -2.93
C ILE A 8 -47.96 26.01 -3.02
N GLU A 9 -46.87 26.37 -2.36
CA GLU A 9 -45.53 25.80 -2.50
C GLU A 9 -44.61 26.44 -1.42
N ASP A 10 -44.27 25.73 -0.35
CA ASP A 10 -43.15 26.10 0.54
C ASP A 10 -42.48 24.84 1.11
N ARG A 11 -41.87 24.04 0.23
CA ARG A 11 -41.24 22.77 0.63
C ARG A 11 -39.86 22.54 0.01
N ARG A 12 -39.12 23.61 -0.30
CA ARG A 12 -37.75 23.49 -0.87
C ARG A 12 -36.62 24.08 -0.03
N SER A 13 -36.87 24.82 1.05
CA SER A 13 -35.82 25.44 1.89
C SER A 13 -35.46 24.66 3.16
N ASP A 14 -36.34 23.82 3.71
CA ASP A 14 -36.12 23.23 5.05
C ASP A 14 -35.18 22.02 5.09
N ALA A 15 -35.04 21.27 3.99
CA ALA A 15 -34.23 20.04 3.97
C ALA A 15 -32.71 20.32 4.00
N THR A 16 -32.28 21.43 3.38
CA THR A 16 -30.88 21.87 3.32
C THR A 16 -30.34 22.28 4.69
N THR A 17 -31.15 22.97 5.48
CA THR A 17 -30.81 23.43 6.83
C THR A 17 -30.62 22.26 7.81
N GLY A 18 -31.38 21.17 7.62
CA GLY A 18 -31.27 19.96 8.44
C GLY A 18 -29.92 19.25 8.25
N THR A 19 -29.49 19.06 7.00
CA THR A 19 -28.21 18.39 6.70
C THR A 19 -27.02 19.23 7.17
N GLU A 20 -27.05 20.54 6.94
CA GLU A 20 -26.01 21.47 7.44
C GLU A 20 -25.90 21.43 8.96
N SER A 21 -27.02 21.51 9.69
CA SER A 21 -27.03 21.45 11.15
C SER A 21 -26.51 20.12 11.68
N ILE A 22 -26.83 19.02 11.01
CA ILE A 22 -26.36 17.69 11.38
C ILE A 22 -24.84 17.59 11.19
N LEU A 23 -24.33 18.01 10.04
CA LEU A 23 -22.89 17.99 9.76
C LEU A 23 -22.13 18.92 10.72
N ALA A 24 -22.68 20.10 11.03
CA ALA A 24 -22.10 21.03 12.01
C ALA A 24 -22.02 20.42 13.41
N GLY A 25 -23.06 19.72 13.86
CA GLY A 25 -23.03 19.00 15.13
C GLY A 25 -21.96 17.91 15.18
N VAL A 26 -21.87 17.09 14.13
CA VAL A 26 -20.85 16.02 14.08
C VAL A 26 -19.43 16.61 14.05
N LEU A 27 -19.23 17.73 13.35
CA LEU A 27 -17.92 18.39 13.30
C LEU A 27 -17.56 19.05 14.63
N ALA A 28 -18.51 19.71 15.29
CA ALA A 28 -18.37 20.27 16.62
C ALA A 28 -17.96 19.20 17.65
N ASP A 29 -18.59 18.03 17.60
CA ASP A 29 -18.26 16.89 18.47
C ASP A 29 -16.85 16.33 18.24
N VAL A 30 -16.31 16.47 17.03
CA VAL A 30 -14.95 15.98 16.70
C VAL A 30 -13.92 17.02 17.13
N LEU A 31 -14.17 18.30 16.86
CA LEU A 31 -13.32 19.42 17.25
C LEU A 31 -13.40 19.74 18.75
N ARG A 32 -14.39 19.17 19.48
CA ARG A 32 -14.69 19.46 20.89
C ARG A 32 -14.95 20.94 21.15
N VAL A 33 -15.74 21.55 20.26
CA VAL A 33 -16.20 22.94 20.37
C VAL A 33 -17.72 22.97 20.46
N ASP A 34 -18.27 24.01 21.07
CA ASP A 34 -19.73 24.08 21.30
C ASP A 34 -20.53 24.21 20.00
N ARG A 35 -20.02 24.98 19.03
CA ARG A 35 -20.65 25.20 17.73
C ARG A 35 -19.60 25.43 16.64
N VAL A 36 -19.93 24.97 15.43
CA VAL A 36 -19.15 25.24 14.22
C VAL A 36 -20.05 26.01 13.25
N SER A 37 -19.54 27.12 12.72
CA SER A 37 -20.24 27.88 11.67
C SER A 37 -20.30 27.06 10.39
N VAL A 38 -21.43 27.11 9.69
CA VAL A 38 -21.61 26.37 8.44
C VAL A 38 -20.76 26.91 7.28
N ASP A 39 -20.32 28.16 7.40
CA ASP A 39 -19.51 28.87 6.41
C ASP A 39 -18.01 28.85 6.72
N SER A 40 -17.61 28.38 7.91
CA SER A 40 -16.20 28.35 8.29
C SER A 40 -15.41 27.34 7.49
N HIS A 41 -14.27 27.78 6.99
CA HIS A 41 -13.38 26.93 6.23
C HIS A 41 -12.70 25.90 7.13
N PHE A 42 -12.80 24.62 6.78
CA PHE A 42 -12.34 23.51 7.63
C PHE A 42 -10.86 23.61 8.00
N PHE A 43 -10.02 24.01 7.06
CA PHE A 43 -8.56 24.02 7.26
C PHE A 43 -8.06 25.36 7.79
N ASP A 44 -8.35 26.44 7.07
CA ASP A 44 -7.85 27.78 7.38
C ASP A 44 -8.44 28.43 8.64
N GLU A 45 -9.74 28.24 8.92
CA GLU A 45 -10.41 28.91 10.05
C GLU A 45 -10.58 27.99 11.25
N LEU A 46 -10.97 26.73 11.03
CA LEU A 46 -11.19 25.76 12.11
C LEU A 46 -9.92 25.00 12.50
N GLY A 47 -8.83 25.15 11.74
CA GLY A 47 -7.57 24.45 12.00
C GLY A 47 -7.69 22.93 11.94
N ALA A 48 -8.71 22.39 11.25
CA ALA A 48 -8.96 20.96 11.25
C ALA A 48 -7.92 20.25 10.38
N ASP A 49 -7.16 19.33 10.98
CA ASP A 49 -6.22 18.50 10.24
C ASP A 49 -6.90 17.31 9.53
N SER A 50 -6.12 16.56 8.76
CA SER A 50 -6.63 15.40 8.01
C SER A 50 -7.18 14.29 8.91
N LEU A 51 -6.70 14.17 10.15
CA LEU A 51 -7.16 13.17 11.12
C LEU A 51 -8.51 13.57 11.71
N VAL A 52 -8.69 14.84 12.06
CA VAL A 52 -9.98 15.42 12.48
C VAL A 52 -11.02 15.19 11.39
N MET A 53 -10.69 15.50 10.13
CA MET A 53 -11.61 15.31 9.00
C MET A 53 -11.89 13.83 8.71
N ALA A 54 -10.91 12.93 8.91
CA ALA A 54 -11.14 11.49 8.81
C ALA A 54 -12.10 10.98 9.90
N HIS A 55 -11.97 11.46 11.14
CA HIS A 55 -12.90 11.14 12.23
C HIS A 55 -14.31 11.67 11.97
N PHE A 56 -14.41 12.90 11.44
CA PHE A 56 -15.67 13.47 10.97
C PHE A 56 -16.34 12.59 9.92
N CYS A 57 -15.63 12.26 8.83
CA CYS A 57 -16.15 11.38 7.79
C CYS A 57 -16.61 10.01 8.34
N ALA A 58 -15.83 9.43 9.25
CA ALA A 58 -16.16 8.14 9.87
C ALA A 58 -17.42 8.21 10.74
N ARG A 59 -17.63 9.31 11.49
CA ARG A 59 -18.84 9.51 12.29
C ARG A 59 -20.07 9.75 11.43
N VAL A 60 -19.97 10.56 10.38
CA VAL A 60 -21.07 10.79 9.43
C VAL A 60 -21.52 9.46 8.80
N ARG A 61 -20.58 8.61 8.37
CA ARG A 61 -20.90 7.28 7.81
C ARG A 61 -21.61 6.34 8.78
N LYS A 62 -21.39 6.47 10.09
CA LYS A 62 -22.02 5.60 11.10
C LYS A 62 -23.48 5.94 11.36
N ARG A 63 -23.93 7.17 11.06
CA ARG A 63 -25.30 7.60 11.36
C ARG A 63 -26.34 7.05 10.38
N GLY A 64 -25.95 6.78 9.13
CA GLY A 64 -26.82 6.17 8.11
C GLY A 64 -27.97 7.06 7.58
N ASP A 65 -28.19 8.22 8.20
CA ASP A 65 -29.19 9.25 7.83
C ASP A 65 -28.67 10.25 6.77
N LEU A 66 -27.35 10.26 6.54
CA LEU A 66 -26.69 11.15 5.60
C LEU A 66 -25.96 10.38 4.48
N PRO A 67 -25.81 10.98 3.28
CA PRO A 67 -24.94 10.44 2.25
C PRO A 67 -23.50 10.29 2.74
N SER A 68 -22.80 9.24 2.27
CA SER A 68 -21.44 8.98 2.70
C SER A 68 -20.50 10.11 2.31
N VAL A 69 -19.81 10.70 3.29
CA VAL A 69 -18.79 11.73 3.07
C VAL A 69 -17.41 11.07 2.95
N SER A 70 -16.69 11.42 1.88
CA SER A 70 -15.30 11.05 1.65
C SER A 70 -14.35 12.23 1.88
N MET A 71 -13.07 11.96 2.13
CA MET A 71 -12.06 13.03 2.24
C MET A 71 -11.95 13.86 0.96
N LYS A 72 -12.20 13.25 -0.21
CA LYS A 72 -12.25 13.98 -1.48
C LYS A 72 -13.34 15.05 -1.48
N ASP A 73 -14.51 14.75 -0.90
CA ASP A 73 -15.61 15.70 -0.82
C ASP A 73 -15.28 16.85 0.13
N VAL A 74 -14.63 16.56 1.28
CA VAL A 74 -14.19 17.58 2.25
C VAL A 74 -13.19 18.55 1.65
N TYR A 75 -12.23 18.08 0.85
CA TYR A 75 -11.27 18.96 0.17
C TYR A 75 -11.89 19.74 -1.00
N GLY A 76 -12.83 19.14 -1.72
CA GLY A 76 -13.53 19.82 -2.82
C GLY A 76 -14.55 20.86 -2.35
N HIS A 77 -15.05 20.70 -1.12
CA HIS A 77 -16.09 21.53 -0.52
C HIS A 77 -15.73 21.85 0.94
N PRO A 78 -14.80 22.79 1.17
CA PRO A 78 -14.16 22.97 2.47
C PRO A 78 -15.00 23.77 3.49
N THR A 79 -16.32 23.84 3.30
CA THR A 79 -17.28 24.42 4.26
C THR A 79 -18.49 23.49 4.39
N ILE A 80 -19.20 23.53 5.53
CA ILE A 80 -20.37 22.67 5.75
C ILE A 80 -21.46 22.97 4.72
N ARG A 81 -21.68 24.25 4.40
CA ARG A 81 -22.64 24.68 3.39
C ARG A 81 -22.31 24.10 2.02
N SER A 82 -21.06 24.25 1.56
CA SER A 82 -20.66 23.74 0.25
C SER A 82 -20.70 22.21 0.19
N LEU A 83 -20.33 21.55 1.29
CA LEU A 83 -20.37 20.10 1.41
C LEU A 83 -21.81 19.58 1.39
N ALA A 84 -22.72 20.18 2.19
CA ALA A 84 -24.13 19.82 2.20
C ALA A 84 -24.78 20.00 0.82
N ALA A 85 -24.48 21.10 0.14
CA ALA A 85 -24.97 21.36 -1.22
C ALA A 85 -24.46 20.32 -2.24
N ALA A 86 -23.19 19.90 -2.14
CA ALA A 86 -22.62 18.88 -3.00
C ALA A 86 -23.24 17.49 -2.77
N LEU A 87 -23.52 17.16 -1.51
CA LEU A 87 -24.19 15.90 -1.14
C LEU A 87 -25.67 15.89 -1.56
N ALA A 88 -26.36 17.03 -1.45
CA ALA A 88 -27.75 17.18 -1.89
C ALA A 88 -27.92 16.97 -3.40
N LYS A 89 -26.97 17.46 -4.21
CA LYS A 89 -26.94 17.24 -5.67
C LYS A 89 -26.73 15.78 -6.07
N ARG A 90 -26.28 14.92 -5.14
CA ARG A 90 -25.95 13.51 -5.41
C ARG A 90 -27.15 12.56 -5.24
N ALA A 91 -28.29 13.02 -4.69
CA ALA A 91 -29.51 12.23 -4.57
C ALA A 91 -30.49 12.59 -5.72
N PRO A 92 -30.97 11.65 -6.58
CA PRO A 92 -31.06 10.20 -6.44
C PRO A 92 -30.46 9.44 -7.64
N ALA A 93 -29.27 8.88 -7.47
CA ALA A 93 -28.92 7.64 -8.15
C ALA A 93 -28.53 6.68 -7.05
N SER A 94 -29.20 5.54 -7.00
CA SER A 94 -28.88 4.41 -6.14
C SER A 94 -27.39 4.09 -6.29
N ALA A 95 -26.57 4.71 -5.46
CA ALA A 95 -25.26 4.20 -5.13
C ALA A 95 -25.56 2.93 -4.37
N ARG A 96 -25.65 1.82 -5.12
CA ARG A 96 -25.44 0.48 -4.57
C ARG A 96 -24.35 0.64 -3.53
N PRO A 97 -24.64 0.41 -2.23
CA PRO A 97 -23.66 0.66 -1.18
C PRO A 97 -22.39 -0.03 -1.66
N ALA A 98 -21.31 0.73 -1.86
CA ALA A 98 -20.00 0.13 -2.07
C ALA A 98 -19.86 -0.82 -0.88
N ALA A 99 -20.05 -2.12 -1.15
CA ALA A 99 -20.48 -3.09 -0.16
C ALA A 99 -19.64 -2.83 1.07
N ALA A 100 -20.28 -2.37 2.15
CA ALA A 100 -19.57 -2.01 3.37
C ALA A 100 -18.69 -3.21 3.67
N ALA A 101 -17.38 -3.05 3.43
CA ALA A 101 -16.47 -4.18 3.44
C ALA A 101 -16.66 -4.81 4.80
N THR A 102 -17.22 -6.02 4.83
CA THR A 102 -17.57 -6.70 6.07
C THR A 102 -16.32 -6.64 6.92
N LEU A 103 -16.41 -6.01 8.10
CA LEU A 103 -15.29 -5.91 9.02
C LEU A 103 -15.00 -7.35 9.48
N GLU A 104 -14.17 -8.06 8.74
CA GLU A 104 -13.72 -9.39 9.09
C GLU A 104 -12.93 -9.26 10.38
N LEU A 105 -13.49 -9.84 11.44
CA LEU A 105 -12.85 -9.85 12.75
C LEU A 105 -11.51 -10.60 12.63
N PRO A 106 -10.44 -10.09 13.27
CA PRO A 106 -9.15 -10.76 13.29
C PRO A 106 -9.32 -12.20 13.79
N THR A 107 -8.70 -13.15 13.10
CA THR A 107 -8.72 -14.55 13.58
C THR A 107 -8.00 -14.59 14.94
N PRO A 108 -8.59 -15.17 16.00
CA PRO A 108 -7.96 -15.19 17.32
C PRO A 108 -6.65 -15.98 17.27
N THR A 109 -5.59 -15.39 17.83
CA THR A 109 -4.24 -15.96 17.87
C THR A 109 -3.89 -16.36 19.28
N SER A 110 -3.39 -17.59 19.45
CA SER A 110 -2.98 -18.03 20.79
C SER A 110 -1.69 -17.34 21.22
N ALA A 111 -1.56 -17.05 22.51
CA ALA A 111 -0.35 -16.41 23.06
C ALA A 111 0.92 -17.26 22.79
N ARG A 112 0.79 -18.59 22.78
CA ARG A 112 1.90 -19.51 22.49
C ARG A 112 2.38 -19.41 21.05
N GLU A 113 1.48 -19.38 20.07
CA GLU A 113 1.83 -19.20 18.65
C GLU A 113 2.53 -17.86 18.43
N TYR A 114 2.03 -16.80 19.06
CA TYR A 114 2.64 -15.47 19.00
C TYR A 114 4.07 -15.48 19.55
N VAL A 115 4.26 -16.00 20.77
CA VAL A 115 5.59 -16.05 21.42
C VAL A 115 6.56 -16.93 20.65
N LEU A 116 6.13 -18.10 20.20
CA LEU A 116 6.99 -19.00 19.40
C LEU A 116 7.40 -18.35 18.08
N CYS A 117 6.45 -17.74 17.36
CA CYS A 117 6.73 -17.01 16.13
C CYS A 117 7.70 -15.86 16.38
N GLY A 118 7.46 -15.05 17.42
CA GLY A 118 8.35 -13.96 17.81
C GLY A 118 9.75 -14.43 18.16
N ALA A 119 9.88 -15.53 18.91
CA ALA A 119 11.16 -16.14 19.25
C ALA A 119 11.91 -16.62 18.00
N LEU A 120 11.24 -17.27 17.05
CA LEU A 120 11.84 -17.69 15.79
C LEU A 120 12.32 -16.50 14.94
N GLN A 121 11.55 -15.42 14.89
CA GLN A 121 11.94 -14.18 14.20
C GLN A 121 13.15 -13.53 14.87
N ALA A 122 13.18 -13.47 16.21
CA ALA A 122 14.29 -12.93 16.98
C ALA A 122 15.57 -13.76 16.79
N LEU A 123 15.47 -15.10 16.88
CA LEU A 123 16.59 -16.01 16.64
C LEU A 123 17.15 -15.86 15.23
N PHE A 124 16.29 -15.78 14.22
CA PHE A 124 16.73 -15.54 12.85
C PHE A 124 17.46 -14.20 12.71
N TYR A 125 16.89 -13.13 13.28
CA TYR A 125 17.50 -11.79 13.20
C TYR A 125 18.85 -11.73 13.91
N LEU A 126 18.95 -12.32 15.11
CA LEU A 126 20.20 -12.41 15.88
C LEU A 126 21.24 -13.25 15.13
N GLY A 127 20.85 -14.42 14.61
CA GLY A 127 21.75 -15.27 13.83
C GLY A 127 22.25 -14.59 12.56
N TYR A 128 21.36 -13.94 11.81
CA TYR A 128 21.73 -13.18 10.61
C TYR A 128 22.67 -12.02 10.93
N SER A 129 22.39 -11.25 11.99
CA SER A 129 23.24 -10.13 12.42
C SER A 129 24.60 -10.62 12.92
N TYR A 130 24.63 -11.71 13.68
CA TYR A 130 25.86 -12.33 14.19
C TYR A 130 26.75 -12.83 13.05
N LEU A 131 26.18 -13.51 12.06
CA LEU A 131 26.91 -13.93 10.86
C LEU A 131 27.45 -12.73 10.06
N GLY A 132 26.68 -11.65 9.97
CA GLY A 132 27.14 -10.40 9.35
C GLY A 132 28.34 -9.79 10.08
N VAL A 133 28.31 -9.78 11.41
CA VAL A 133 29.43 -9.29 12.24
C VAL A 133 30.65 -10.19 12.09
N LEU A 134 30.50 -11.52 12.14
CA LEU A 134 31.60 -12.45 11.92
C LEU A 134 32.24 -12.25 10.54
N ALA A 135 31.44 -12.16 9.49
CA ALA A 135 31.95 -11.90 8.14
C ALA A 135 32.71 -10.57 8.06
N ALA A 136 32.25 -9.53 8.77
CA ALA A 136 32.93 -8.25 8.83
C ALA A 136 34.27 -8.32 9.58
N ILE A 137 34.33 -9.05 10.70
CA ILE A 137 35.57 -9.25 11.48
C ILE A 137 36.60 -10.03 10.66
N GLU A 138 36.23 -11.21 10.15
CA GLU A 138 37.08 -12.06 9.31
C GLU A 138 37.57 -11.31 8.06
N GLY A 139 36.67 -10.56 7.43
CA GLY A 139 37.00 -9.70 6.29
C GLY A 139 38.00 -8.60 6.64
N TYR A 140 37.79 -7.93 7.78
CA TYR A 140 38.70 -6.88 8.25
C TYR A 140 40.10 -7.43 8.55
N GLU A 141 40.19 -8.55 9.27
CA GLU A 141 41.47 -9.20 9.58
C GLU A 141 42.20 -9.62 8.30
N TRP A 142 41.48 -10.20 7.33
CA TRP A 142 42.03 -10.59 6.03
C TRP A 142 42.54 -9.40 5.21
N ILE A 143 41.84 -8.27 5.23
CA ILE A 143 42.23 -7.03 4.54
C ILE A 143 43.50 -6.44 5.17
N VAL A 144 43.57 -6.35 6.51
CA VAL A 144 44.70 -5.73 7.22
C VAL A 144 45.94 -6.61 7.24
N ALA A 145 45.80 -7.92 7.05
CA ALA A 145 46.93 -8.85 6.88
C ALA A 145 47.75 -8.62 5.58
N GLY A 146 47.37 -7.67 4.72
CA GLY A 146 48.17 -7.25 3.58
C GLY A 146 49.44 -6.54 4.01
N SER A 147 50.57 -6.89 3.40
CA SER A 147 51.89 -6.39 3.79
C SER A 147 52.21 -5.00 3.24
N GLU A 148 51.61 -4.65 2.10
CA GLU A 148 51.78 -3.37 1.41
C GLU A 148 50.44 -2.65 1.22
N GLY A 149 50.46 -1.31 1.15
CA GLY A 149 49.23 -0.51 1.02
C GLY A 149 48.39 -0.81 -0.22
N VAL A 150 49.03 -1.17 -1.35
CA VAL A 150 48.34 -1.56 -2.59
C VAL A 150 47.65 -2.92 -2.44
N GLU A 151 48.32 -3.88 -1.80
CA GLU A 151 47.76 -5.21 -1.54
C GLU A 151 46.51 -5.11 -0.65
N SER A 152 46.58 -4.36 0.44
CA SER A 152 45.44 -4.14 1.34
C SER A 152 44.28 -3.45 0.63
N TYR A 153 44.55 -2.51 -0.28
CA TYR A 153 43.52 -1.88 -1.10
C TYR A 153 42.83 -2.88 -2.05
N LEU A 154 43.60 -3.71 -2.76
CA LEU A 154 43.04 -4.74 -3.64
C LEU A 154 42.20 -5.77 -2.87
N ARG A 155 42.66 -6.19 -1.69
CA ARG A 155 41.90 -7.05 -0.78
C ARG A 155 40.59 -6.39 -0.36
N ALA A 156 40.62 -5.12 0.04
CA ALA A 156 39.41 -4.39 0.42
C ALA A 156 38.38 -4.31 -0.72
N VAL A 157 38.83 -4.02 -1.95
CA VAL A 157 37.96 -4.01 -3.14
C VAL A 157 37.38 -5.40 -3.41
N LEU A 158 38.21 -6.45 -3.37
CA LEU A 158 37.76 -7.82 -3.61
C LEU A 158 36.74 -8.30 -2.57
N PHE A 159 37.05 -8.09 -1.28
CA PHE A 159 36.14 -8.45 -0.19
C PHE A 159 34.81 -7.70 -0.30
N SER A 160 34.85 -6.39 -0.54
CA SER A 160 33.64 -5.57 -0.66
C SER A 160 32.78 -5.99 -1.86
N ALA A 161 33.40 -6.27 -3.01
CA ALA A 161 32.70 -6.76 -4.18
C ALA A 161 32.07 -8.14 -3.94
N LEU A 162 32.81 -9.07 -3.35
CA LEU A 162 32.31 -10.42 -3.03
C LEU A 162 31.19 -10.36 -1.98
N ALA A 163 31.37 -9.60 -0.90
CA ALA A 163 30.35 -9.41 0.12
C ALA A 163 29.06 -8.81 -0.47
N PHE A 164 29.19 -7.82 -1.36
CA PHE A 164 28.04 -7.25 -2.06
C PHE A 164 27.29 -8.30 -2.91
N LEU A 165 28.01 -9.12 -3.68
CA LEU A 165 27.43 -10.19 -4.48
C LEU A 165 26.74 -11.23 -3.60
N VAL A 166 27.37 -11.64 -2.49
CA VAL A 166 26.79 -12.59 -1.53
C VAL A 166 25.50 -12.04 -0.92
N VAL A 167 25.52 -10.81 -0.42
CA VAL A 167 24.32 -10.18 0.17
C VAL A 167 23.20 -10.05 -0.88
N CYS A 168 23.53 -9.80 -2.15
CA CYS A 168 22.53 -9.79 -3.23
C CYS A 168 21.99 -11.19 -3.56
N ALA A 169 22.82 -12.24 -3.46
CA ALA A 169 22.43 -13.62 -3.78
C ALA A 169 21.64 -14.31 -2.65
N VAL A 170 21.91 -13.96 -1.39
CA VAL A 170 21.27 -14.58 -0.21
C VAL A 170 19.73 -14.57 -0.27
N PRO A 171 19.04 -13.44 -0.57
CA PRO A 171 17.58 -13.42 -0.69
C PRO A 171 17.06 -14.36 -1.79
N ILE A 172 17.78 -14.47 -2.91
CA ILE A 172 17.42 -15.35 -4.03
C ILE A 172 17.50 -16.81 -3.57
N ALA A 173 18.65 -17.20 -3.01
CA ALA A 173 18.86 -18.56 -2.51
C ALA A 173 17.86 -18.92 -1.41
N ALA A 174 17.66 -18.03 -0.43
CA ALA A 174 16.72 -18.23 0.67
C ALA A 174 15.27 -18.39 0.18
N LYS A 175 14.85 -17.61 -0.84
CA LYS A 175 13.53 -17.74 -1.44
C LYS A 175 13.32 -19.13 -2.06
N TRP A 176 14.26 -19.59 -2.87
CA TRP A 176 14.16 -20.89 -3.53
C TRP A 176 14.27 -22.06 -2.55
N LEU A 177 15.06 -21.93 -1.48
CA LEU A 177 15.22 -22.95 -0.45
C LEU A 177 14.01 -23.04 0.51
N LEU A 178 13.52 -21.91 1.00
CA LEU A 178 12.49 -21.88 2.04
C LEU A 178 11.08 -22.01 1.49
N ILE A 179 10.81 -21.53 0.26
CA ILE A 179 9.45 -21.43 -0.29
C ILE A 179 9.33 -22.05 -1.68
N GLY A 180 10.32 -21.88 -2.55
CA GLY A 180 10.25 -22.31 -3.93
C GLY A 180 9.47 -21.30 -4.79
N ARG A 181 8.30 -21.69 -5.30
CA ARG A 181 7.44 -20.80 -6.11
C ARG A 181 6.24 -20.31 -5.31
N TRP A 182 6.05 -19.00 -5.26
CA TRP A 182 4.85 -18.41 -4.67
C TRP A 182 3.60 -18.81 -5.48
N LYS A 183 2.56 -19.22 -4.77
CA LYS A 183 1.23 -19.51 -5.34
C LYS A 183 0.20 -18.58 -4.69
N PRO A 184 -0.90 -18.24 -5.39
CA PRO A 184 -2.02 -17.53 -4.78
C PRO A 184 -2.57 -18.38 -3.62
N GLN A 185 -2.42 -17.89 -2.40
CA GLN A 185 -2.87 -18.56 -1.18
C GLN A 185 -3.00 -17.56 -0.03
N GLN A 186 -3.65 -17.98 1.05
CA GLN A 186 -3.77 -17.20 2.28
C GLN A 186 -2.94 -17.84 3.39
N ILE A 187 -2.09 -17.06 4.05
CA ILE A 187 -1.28 -17.50 5.19
C ILE A 187 -1.81 -16.83 6.45
N ARG A 188 -2.11 -17.61 7.50
CA ARG A 188 -2.47 -17.05 8.82
C ARG A 188 -1.25 -16.38 9.47
N LEU A 189 -1.44 -15.21 10.07
CA LEU A 189 -0.40 -14.55 10.86
C LEU A 189 0.05 -15.45 12.03
N TRP A 190 1.32 -15.34 12.43
CA TRP A 190 1.95 -16.13 13.51
C TRP A 190 2.05 -17.64 13.25
N SER A 191 1.83 -18.09 12.02
CA SER A 191 2.11 -19.46 11.60
C SER A 191 3.55 -19.62 11.13
N LEU A 192 4.02 -20.87 11.01
CA LEU A 192 5.32 -21.16 10.37
C LEU A 192 5.40 -20.66 8.92
N GLY A 193 4.27 -20.67 8.19
CA GLY A 193 4.20 -20.06 6.85
C GLY A 193 4.46 -18.55 6.89
N TYR A 194 3.96 -17.87 7.93
CA TYR A 194 4.23 -16.45 8.14
C TYR A 194 5.70 -16.19 8.50
N VAL A 195 6.33 -17.04 9.32
CA VAL A 195 7.77 -16.92 9.62
C VAL A 195 8.61 -17.03 8.34
N ARG A 196 8.33 -18.01 7.47
CA ARG A 196 9.02 -18.17 6.16
C ARG A 196 8.83 -16.93 5.28
N PHE A 197 7.59 -16.43 5.19
CA PHE A 197 7.28 -15.19 4.47
C PHE A 197 8.03 -13.99 5.06
N TRP A 198 8.05 -13.86 6.38
CA TRP A 198 8.73 -12.77 7.09
C TRP A 198 10.24 -12.81 6.86
N ILE A 199 10.87 -13.98 6.92
CA ILE A 199 12.31 -14.15 6.66
C ILE A 199 12.66 -13.61 5.27
N ILE A 200 11.94 -14.06 4.24
CA ILE A 200 12.21 -13.62 2.86
C ILE A 200 11.91 -12.14 2.68
N LYS A 201 10.81 -11.65 3.25
CA LYS A 201 10.49 -10.22 3.25
C LYS A 201 11.59 -9.38 3.90
N THR A 202 12.15 -9.84 5.02
CA THR A 202 13.24 -9.18 5.72
C THR A 202 14.50 -9.16 4.86
N LEU A 203 14.91 -10.31 4.32
CA LEU A 203 16.09 -10.42 3.45
C LEU A 203 15.99 -9.58 2.18
N ILE A 204 14.83 -9.56 1.52
CA ILE A 204 14.61 -8.74 0.32
C ILE A 204 14.68 -7.24 0.68
N ARG A 205 14.12 -6.84 1.82
CA ARG A 205 14.09 -5.42 2.25
C ARG A 205 15.42 -4.90 2.78
N SER A 206 16.23 -5.77 3.38
CA SER A 206 17.57 -5.41 3.88
C SER A 206 18.64 -5.42 2.80
N ASN A 207 18.33 -5.90 1.59
CA ASN A 207 19.29 -5.98 0.49
C ASN A 207 19.67 -4.58 -0.04
N PRO A 208 20.94 -4.15 0.06
CA PRO A 208 21.40 -2.86 -0.45
C PRO A 208 21.37 -2.78 -1.99
N GLY A 209 21.51 -3.91 -2.69
CA GLY A 209 21.49 -3.97 -4.15
C GLY A 209 20.18 -3.47 -4.74
N VAL A 210 19.06 -3.67 -4.03
CA VAL A 210 17.79 -3.08 -4.43
C VAL A 210 17.89 -1.56 -4.55
N TYR A 211 18.48 -0.88 -3.55
CA TYR A 211 18.53 0.57 -3.51
C TYR A 211 19.48 1.14 -4.57
N LEU A 212 20.58 0.45 -4.84
CA LEU A 212 21.61 0.88 -5.79
C LEU A 212 21.21 0.59 -7.24
N LEU A 213 20.44 -0.48 -7.49
CA LEU A 213 20.13 -0.95 -8.84
C LEU A 213 18.81 -0.40 -9.38
N VAL A 214 17.97 0.28 -8.59
CA VAL A 214 16.68 0.83 -9.06
C VAL A 214 16.87 1.65 -10.35
N GLY A 215 16.01 1.40 -11.34
CA GLY A 215 16.07 2.04 -12.66
C GLY A 215 17.10 1.44 -13.62
N SER A 216 17.93 0.50 -13.19
CA SER A 216 18.88 -0.20 -14.06
C SER A 216 18.30 -1.52 -14.61
N PRO A 217 18.82 -2.03 -15.75
CA PRO A 217 18.49 -3.37 -16.23
C PRO A 217 18.87 -4.50 -15.25
N LEU A 218 19.86 -4.29 -14.37
CA LEU A 218 20.24 -5.28 -13.36
C LEU A 218 19.11 -5.53 -12.36
N TYR A 219 18.28 -4.52 -12.10
CA TYR A 219 17.14 -4.66 -11.19
C TYR A 219 16.05 -5.57 -11.76
N THR A 220 15.78 -5.49 -13.06
CA THR A 220 14.82 -6.40 -13.71
C THR A 220 15.36 -7.83 -13.76
N LEU A 221 16.67 -8.01 -13.96
CA LEU A 221 17.32 -9.32 -13.85
C LEU A 221 17.22 -9.91 -12.43
N TYR A 222 17.43 -9.09 -11.39
CA TYR A 222 17.28 -9.51 -10.00
C TYR A 222 15.85 -9.97 -9.69
N LEU A 223 14.83 -9.21 -10.13
CA LEU A 223 13.43 -9.59 -9.96
C LEU A 223 13.07 -10.87 -10.73
N ARG A 224 13.62 -11.06 -11.93
CA ARG A 224 13.49 -12.32 -12.70
C ARG A 224 14.11 -13.50 -11.98
N ALA A 225 15.29 -13.32 -11.36
CA ALA A 225 15.94 -14.37 -10.56
C ALA A 225 15.12 -14.75 -9.32
N LEU A 226 14.37 -13.81 -8.74
CA LEU A 226 13.38 -14.07 -7.69
C LEU A 226 12.08 -14.72 -8.22
N GLY A 227 11.89 -14.80 -9.53
CA GLY A 227 10.76 -15.50 -10.17
C GLY A 227 9.75 -14.62 -10.90
N ALA A 228 9.92 -13.30 -10.93
CA ALA A 228 9.01 -12.40 -11.64
C ALA A 228 9.11 -12.56 -13.17
N LYS A 229 7.98 -12.39 -13.86
CA LYS A 229 7.92 -12.44 -15.33
C LYS A 229 7.97 -11.02 -15.87
N ILE A 230 9.14 -10.57 -16.31
CA ILE A 230 9.36 -9.20 -16.77
C ILE A 230 9.82 -9.21 -18.23
N GLY A 231 9.14 -8.46 -19.10
CA GLY A 231 9.49 -8.29 -20.52
C GLY A 231 10.75 -7.43 -20.77
N PRO A 232 11.24 -7.37 -22.01
CA PRO A 232 12.33 -6.47 -22.39
C PRO A 232 11.91 -4.99 -22.30
N GLY A 233 12.87 -4.07 -22.13
CA GLY A 233 12.60 -2.63 -22.11
C GLY A 233 11.84 -2.09 -20.89
N VAL A 234 11.55 -2.95 -19.90
CA VAL A 234 10.84 -2.54 -18.67
C VAL A 234 11.74 -1.69 -17.79
N VAL A 235 11.22 -0.56 -17.30
CA VAL A 235 11.92 0.34 -16.38
C VAL A 235 11.14 0.46 -15.09
N ILE A 236 11.76 0.05 -13.98
CA ILE A 236 11.14 0.11 -12.64
C ILE A 236 11.94 1.07 -11.77
N LEU A 237 11.30 2.18 -11.40
CA LEU A 237 11.87 3.24 -10.57
C LEU A 237 11.40 3.19 -9.11
N SER A 238 10.45 2.30 -8.79
CA SER A 238 9.97 2.11 -7.42
C SER A 238 10.95 1.27 -6.58
N ARG A 239 11.15 1.72 -5.33
CA ARG A 239 11.94 1.02 -4.30
C ARG A 239 11.09 0.03 -3.48
N ARG A 240 9.80 -0.09 -3.75
CA ARG A 240 8.87 -0.93 -3.00
C ARG A 240 8.72 -2.29 -3.68
N LEU A 241 9.54 -3.26 -3.27
CA LEU A 241 9.56 -4.57 -3.94
C LEU A 241 8.34 -5.43 -3.62
N PRO A 242 7.88 -6.21 -4.60
CA PRO A 242 7.05 -7.37 -4.33
C PRO A 242 7.83 -8.41 -3.52
N VAL A 243 7.19 -8.97 -2.49
CA VAL A 243 7.73 -10.14 -1.79
C VAL A 243 7.37 -11.41 -2.56
N CYS A 244 6.15 -11.44 -3.11
CA CYS A 244 5.63 -12.56 -3.89
C CYS A 244 5.91 -12.38 -5.38
N THR A 245 7.20 -12.35 -5.72
CA THR A 245 7.71 -12.07 -7.07
C THR A 245 7.16 -12.97 -8.16
N ASP A 246 6.91 -14.27 -7.90
CA ASP A 246 6.36 -15.19 -8.92
C ASP A 246 4.94 -14.82 -9.38
N LEU A 247 4.24 -13.97 -8.62
CA LEU A 247 2.89 -13.48 -8.92
C LEU A 247 2.89 -12.15 -9.70
N LEU A 248 4.08 -11.58 -9.97
CA LEU A 248 4.23 -10.36 -10.75
C LEU A 248 4.51 -10.68 -12.21
N THR A 249 3.68 -10.13 -13.09
CA THR A 249 3.89 -10.15 -14.55
C THR A 249 3.92 -8.74 -15.09
N ILE A 250 4.94 -8.40 -15.87
CA ILE A 250 5.13 -7.09 -16.49
C ILE A 250 5.48 -7.29 -17.96
N GLY A 251 4.66 -6.75 -18.85
CA GLY A 251 4.90 -6.76 -20.29
C GLY A 251 6.03 -5.83 -20.71
N GLU A 252 6.46 -5.99 -21.96
CA GLU A 252 7.52 -5.20 -22.61
C GLU A 252 7.23 -3.69 -22.56
N GLY A 253 8.27 -2.86 -22.47
CA GLY A 253 8.16 -1.40 -22.60
C GLY A 253 7.45 -0.69 -21.43
N THR A 254 6.98 -1.44 -20.44
CA THR A 254 6.25 -0.88 -19.28
C THR A 254 7.16 -0.08 -18.36
N VAL A 255 6.66 1.08 -17.92
CA VAL A 255 7.35 2.01 -17.03
C VAL A 255 6.61 2.14 -15.71
N ILE A 256 7.31 1.84 -14.61
CA ILE A 256 6.80 2.00 -13.25
C ILE A 256 7.55 3.12 -12.55
N ARG A 257 6.82 4.15 -12.13
CA ARG A 257 7.38 5.33 -11.47
C ARG A 257 7.71 5.09 -10.00
N ARG A 258 8.33 6.10 -9.38
CA ARG A 258 8.76 6.07 -7.98
C ARG A 258 7.58 5.86 -7.04
N GLU A 259 7.84 5.25 -5.88
CA GLU A 259 6.86 4.96 -4.82
C GLU A 259 5.59 4.19 -5.25
N ALA A 260 5.53 3.65 -6.48
CA ALA A 260 4.44 2.76 -6.87
C ALA A 260 4.48 1.47 -6.05
N LEU A 261 3.33 1.07 -5.51
CA LEU A 261 3.18 -0.12 -4.66
C LEU A 261 2.53 -1.25 -5.47
N PHE A 262 3.23 -2.37 -5.65
CA PHE A 262 2.76 -3.57 -6.36
C PHE A 262 3.25 -4.83 -5.65
N LEU A 263 2.92 -4.95 -4.36
CA LEU A 263 3.57 -5.88 -3.44
C LEU A 263 3.26 -7.38 -3.70
N CYS A 264 2.21 -7.66 -4.48
CA CYS A 264 1.68 -9.01 -4.73
C CYS A 264 1.23 -9.76 -3.45
N TYR A 265 1.03 -9.03 -2.36
CA TYR A 265 0.39 -9.51 -1.14
C TYR A 265 -0.31 -8.37 -0.41
N ARG A 266 -1.33 -8.70 0.38
CA ARG A 266 -2.04 -7.79 1.28
C ARG A 266 -2.22 -8.43 2.66
N ALA A 267 -2.14 -7.64 3.72
CA ALA A 267 -2.48 -8.09 5.06
C ALA A 267 -3.93 -7.68 5.39
N ARG A 268 -4.80 -8.65 5.67
CA ARG A 268 -6.22 -8.42 5.99
C ARG A 268 -6.68 -9.39 7.09
N ALA A 269 -7.35 -8.87 8.11
CA ALA A 269 -8.00 -9.65 9.18
C ALA A 269 -7.13 -10.77 9.83
N GLY A 270 -5.83 -10.53 10.02
CA GLY A 270 -4.92 -11.54 10.60
C GLY A 270 -4.43 -12.60 9.60
N ARG A 271 -4.56 -12.34 8.30
CA ARG A 271 -4.06 -13.18 7.21
C ARG A 271 -3.23 -12.36 6.23
N ILE A 272 -2.26 -13.00 5.60
CA ILE A 272 -1.55 -12.51 4.42
C ILE A 272 -2.17 -13.18 3.21
N GLU A 273 -2.84 -12.40 2.38
CA GLU A 273 -3.40 -12.79 1.10
C GLU A 273 -2.37 -12.51 0.02
N MET A 274 -2.08 -13.50 -0.81
CA MET A 274 -1.17 -13.35 -1.94
C MET A 274 -1.96 -13.50 -3.23
N GLY A 275 -1.74 -12.59 -4.18
CA GLY A 275 -2.44 -12.61 -5.46
C GLY A 275 -1.63 -11.94 -6.56
N PRO A 276 -1.94 -12.27 -7.82
CA PRO A 276 -1.25 -11.76 -8.99
C PRO A 276 -1.45 -10.26 -9.21
N VAL A 277 -0.42 -9.64 -9.81
CA VAL A 277 -0.49 -8.31 -10.40
C VAL A 277 0.06 -8.43 -11.82
N THR A 278 -0.77 -8.08 -12.81
CA THR A 278 -0.43 -8.27 -14.23
C THR A 278 -0.45 -6.93 -14.96
N LEU A 279 0.71 -6.50 -15.46
CA LEU A 279 0.85 -5.34 -16.31
C LEU A 279 1.11 -5.79 -17.74
N GLY A 280 0.34 -5.25 -18.67
CA GLY A 280 0.50 -5.46 -20.11
C GLY A 280 1.78 -4.82 -20.67
N ARG A 281 1.82 -4.72 -22.00
CA ARG A 281 2.87 -4.04 -22.77
C ARG A 281 2.65 -2.53 -22.77
N ASP A 282 3.72 -1.76 -22.81
CA ASP A 282 3.71 -0.30 -22.95
C ASP A 282 2.80 0.40 -21.91
N VAL A 283 2.72 -0.17 -20.71
CA VAL A 283 1.91 0.37 -19.61
C VAL A 283 2.67 1.47 -18.89
N TYR A 284 1.98 2.55 -18.51
CA TYR A 284 2.52 3.58 -17.63
C TYR A 284 1.88 3.49 -16.25
N VAL A 285 2.69 3.29 -15.21
CA VAL A 285 2.24 3.33 -13.81
C VAL A 285 2.78 4.61 -13.15
N GLY A 286 1.86 5.50 -12.77
CA GLY A 286 2.14 6.79 -12.16
C GLY A 286 2.86 6.73 -10.81
N GLU A 287 3.42 7.87 -10.40
CA GLU A 287 4.10 8.00 -9.11
C GLU A 287 3.14 7.84 -7.93
N ALA A 288 3.58 7.19 -6.86
CA ALA A 288 2.78 6.93 -5.66
C ALA A 288 1.44 6.20 -5.92
N SER A 289 1.31 5.48 -7.03
CA SER A 289 0.14 4.66 -7.31
C SER A 289 0.13 3.36 -6.51
N VAL A 290 -1.06 2.82 -6.24
CA VAL A 290 -1.22 1.55 -5.51
C VAL A 290 -1.90 0.52 -6.39
N LEU A 291 -1.26 -0.64 -6.55
CA LEU A 291 -1.82 -1.81 -7.22
C LEU A 291 -1.99 -2.91 -6.17
N ASP A 292 -3.25 -3.19 -5.83
CA ASP A 292 -3.58 -4.28 -4.93
C ASP A 292 -3.46 -5.65 -5.63
N ILE A 293 -3.60 -6.73 -4.87
CA ILE A 293 -3.65 -8.10 -5.41
C ILE A 293 -4.86 -8.30 -6.32
N ASP A 294 -4.74 -9.23 -7.26
CA ASP A 294 -5.79 -9.57 -8.24
C ASP A 294 -6.16 -8.39 -9.14
N THR A 295 -5.14 -7.66 -9.59
CA THR A 295 -5.31 -6.50 -10.47
C THR A 295 -4.58 -6.68 -11.81
N SER A 296 -5.13 -6.05 -12.85
CA SER A 296 -4.51 -6.06 -14.18
C SER A 296 -4.61 -4.72 -14.90
N ILE A 297 -3.58 -4.40 -15.68
CA ILE A 297 -3.56 -3.23 -16.56
C ILE A 297 -3.30 -3.73 -17.98
N GLY A 298 -4.22 -3.44 -18.90
CA GLY A 298 -4.14 -3.84 -20.30
C GLY A 298 -3.04 -3.11 -21.07
N ASP A 299 -2.75 -3.59 -22.28
CA ASP A 299 -1.68 -3.05 -23.11
C ASP A 299 -1.92 -1.57 -23.48
N GLY A 300 -0.86 -0.76 -23.43
CA GLY A 300 -0.87 0.67 -23.75
C GLY A 300 -1.66 1.54 -22.77
N ALA A 301 -2.17 0.97 -21.67
CA ALA A 301 -2.97 1.69 -20.69
C ALA A 301 -2.10 2.46 -19.69
N GLN A 302 -2.70 3.49 -19.07
CA GLN A 302 -2.01 4.36 -18.12
C GLN A 302 -2.77 4.43 -16.80
N LEU A 303 -2.01 4.36 -15.71
CA LEU A 303 -2.51 4.65 -14.37
C LEU A 303 -1.94 6.00 -13.92
N GLY A 304 -2.84 6.93 -13.60
CA GLY A 304 -2.48 8.27 -13.14
C GLY A 304 -1.65 8.27 -11.86
N HIS A 305 -1.02 9.41 -11.58
CA HIS A 305 -0.29 9.65 -10.33
C HIS A 305 -1.24 9.55 -9.13
N SER A 306 -0.76 8.99 -8.01
CA SER A 306 -1.53 8.81 -6.77
C SER A 306 -2.88 8.10 -6.96
N SER A 307 -2.99 7.28 -8.01
CA SER A 307 -4.19 6.48 -8.29
C SER A 307 -4.08 5.10 -7.65
N ALA A 308 -5.22 4.48 -7.33
CA ALA A 308 -5.26 3.17 -6.70
C ALA A 308 -6.14 2.22 -7.51
N LEU A 309 -5.59 1.06 -7.86
CA LEU A 309 -6.29 -0.07 -8.43
C LEU A 309 -6.56 -1.07 -7.30
N LEU A 310 -7.82 -1.18 -6.90
CA LEU A 310 -8.26 -2.06 -5.82
C LEU A 310 -8.41 -3.49 -6.33
N SER A 311 -8.39 -4.45 -5.41
CA SER A 311 -8.48 -5.88 -5.74
C SER A 311 -9.68 -6.20 -6.63
N GLY A 312 -9.43 -6.95 -7.71
CA GLY A 312 -10.42 -7.30 -8.73
C GLY A 312 -10.67 -6.24 -9.81
N GLN A 313 -10.09 -5.05 -9.68
CA GLN A 313 -10.19 -4.02 -10.71
C GLN A 313 -9.15 -4.23 -11.80
N SER A 314 -9.53 -3.88 -13.03
CA SER A 314 -8.64 -3.85 -14.17
C SER A 314 -8.80 -2.56 -14.97
N VAL A 315 -7.72 -2.12 -15.59
CA VAL A 315 -7.74 -1.03 -16.57
C VAL A 315 -7.72 -1.65 -17.96
N PRO A 316 -8.74 -1.43 -18.80
CA PRO A 316 -8.76 -1.89 -20.19
C PRO A 316 -7.59 -1.36 -21.00
N ALA A 317 -7.25 -2.06 -22.09
CA ALA A 317 -6.17 -1.66 -22.98
C ALA A 317 -6.43 -0.28 -23.61
N GLY A 318 -5.38 0.56 -23.68
CA GLY A 318 -5.42 1.89 -24.29
C GLY A 318 -6.12 3.00 -23.48
N GLU A 319 -6.67 2.70 -22.30
CA GLU A 319 -7.26 3.73 -21.43
C GLU A 319 -6.20 4.57 -20.70
N ARG A 320 -6.52 5.83 -20.39
CA ARG A 320 -5.62 6.80 -19.74
C ARG A 320 -6.26 7.51 -18.57
#